data_AF-A0ABD6YTB0-F1
#
_entry.id   AF-A0ABD6YTB0-F1
#
_cell.length_a   1.000
_cell.length_b   1.000
_cell.length_c   1.000
_cell.angle_alpha   90.00
_cell.angle_beta   90.00
_cell.angle_gamma   90.00
#
_symmetry.space_group_name_H-M   'P 1'
#
loop_
_entity.id
_entity.type
_entity.pdbx_description
1 polymer ?
#
loop_
_entity_poly.entity_id
_entity_poly.type
_entity_poly.pdbx_seq_one_letter_code
_entity_poly.pdbx_strand_id
1 'polypeptide(L)'
;MNIKDLLLLTVLTVVSCSTKYNQYDARHQRHGKWKETLHTGDGDMLATGKYRNGEKIGKWTYKYGDRLYETEKFKKETSVTKSYHSNGRLSAIGMSRTNITDQYRNWYKYGVWKYYDESGKLAKEIDFSKAAKETTKEVDQAGNKELQDNMKKINKALNGGSN
;
A
#
# COMPACT_ATOMS: atom_id res chain seq x y z
N MET A 1 35.62 -42.50 -17.10
CA MET A 1 34.89 -41.25 -16.85
C MET A 1 35.86 -40.30 -16.16
N ASN A 2 36.32 -39.26 -16.85
CA ASN A 2 37.50 -38.48 -16.45
C ASN A 2 37.08 -37.32 -15.53
N ILE A 3 37.89 -36.99 -14.52
CA ILE A 3 37.62 -35.90 -13.55
C ILE A 3 37.42 -34.54 -14.24
N LYS A 4 38.01 -34.37 -15.43
CA LYS A 4 37.85 -33.16 -16.26
C LYS A 4 36.43 -33.00 -16.82
N ASP A 5 35.72 -34.10 -17.04
CA ASP A 5 34.34 -34.08 -17.55
C ASP A 5 33.33 -33.78 -16.41
N LEU A 6 33.70 -34.07 -15.16
CA LEU A 6 32.88 -33.79 -13.97
C LEU A 6 32.95 -32.30 -13.57
N LEU A 7 34.07 -31.63 -13.82
CA LEU A 7 34.26 -30.19 -13.56
C LEU A 7 33.58 -29.29 -14.60
N LEU A 8 33.32 -29.80 -15.81
CA LEU A 8 32.63 -29.05 -16.87
C LEU A 8 31.10 -29.02 -16.68
N LEU A 9 30.54 -29.95 -15.89
CA LEU A 9 29.10 -30.02 -15.63
C LEU A 9 28.61 -29.12 -14.48
N THR A 10 29.52 -28.62 -13.63
CA THR A 10 29.16 -27.79 -12.47
C THR A 10 29.00 -26.29 -12.76
N VAL A 11 29.27 -25.84 -13.99
CA VAL A 11 29.31 -24.40 -14.34
C VAL A 11 27.95 -23.84 -14.83
N LEU A 12 26.89 -24.66 -14.94
CA LEU A 12 25.69 -24.29 -15.73
C LEU A 12 24.39 -23.96 -14.96
N THR A 13 24.40 -23.67 -13.65
CA THR A 13 23.13 -23.41 -12.93
C THR A 13 23.08 -22.16 -12.05
N VAL A 14 23.94 -21.16 -12.26
CA VAL A 14 23.59 -19.77 -11.88
C VAL A 14 22.73 -19.13 -12.97
N VAL A 15 21.55 -19.73 -13.23
CA VAL A 15 20.46 -19.01 -13.89
C VAL A 15 20.05 -17.92 -12.92
N SER A 16 20.69 -16.76 -13.04
CA SER A 16 20.28 -15.52 -12.40
C SER A 16 18.86 -15.25 -12.90
N CYS A 17 17.88 -15.65 -12.09
CA CYS A 17 16.47 -15.38 -12.37
C CYS A 17 16.28 -13.87 -12.34
N SER A 18 16.35 -13.23 -13.51
CA SER A 18 16.12 -11.81 -13.67
C SER A 18 14.68 -11.55 -13.24
N THR A 19 14.52 -10.94 -12.05
CA THR A 19 13.17 -10.70 -11.53
C THR A 19 12.51 -9.61 -12.37
N LYS A 20 11.57 -10.00 -13.22
CA LYS A 20 10.76 -9.06 -14.01
C LYS A 20 9.90 -8.18 -13.08
N TYR A 21 9.74 -6.92 -13.45
CA TYR A 21 8.83 -6.00 -12.80
C TYR A 21 7.44 -6.06 -13.44
N ASN A 22 6.43 -5.61 -12.70
CA ASN A 22 5.09 -5.32 -13.21
C ASN A 22 4.40 -6.55 -13.85
N GLN A 23 4.39 -7.68 -13.13
CA GLN A 23 3.87 -8.98 -13.59
C GLN A 23 2.53 -9.34 -12.94
N TYR A 24 1.55 -9.80 -13.71
CA TYR A 24 0.23 -10.14 -13.17
C TYR A 24 0.12 -11.62 -12.80
N ASP A 25 -0.72 -11.96 -11.83
CA ASP A 25 -1.08 -13.35 -11.53
C ASP A 25 -2.16 -13.88 -12.49
N ALA A 26 -2.54 -15.16 -12.35
CA ALA A 26 -3.55 -15.80 -13.20
C ALA A 26 -4.95 -15.15 -13.13
N ARG A 27 -5.21 -14.33 -12.11
CA ARG A 27 -6.46 -13.55 -11.95
C ARG A 27 -6.30 -12.11 -12.43
N HIS A 28 -5.23 -11.81 -13.17
CA HIS A 28 -4.88 -10.47 -13.63
C HIS A 28 -4.67 -9.46 -12.49
N GLN A 29 -4.29 -9.92 -11.31
CA GLN A 29 -3.95 -9.04 -10.18
C GLN A 29 -2.45 -8.77 -10.16
N ARG A 30 -2.03 -7.59 -9.67
CA ARG A 30 -0.61 -7.26 -9.54
C ARG A 30 0.11 -8.28 -8.64
N HIS A 31 1.23 -8.85 -9.07
CA HIS A 31 1.99 -9.86 -8.32
C HIS A 31 3.52 -9.79 -8.50
N GLY A 32 4.26 -9.76 -7.40
CA GLY A 32 5.73 -9.71 -7.42
C GLY A 32 6.26 -8.28 -7.40
N LYS A 33 7.47 -8.04 -7.95
CA LYS A 33 8.13 -6.72 -7.89
C LYS A 33 7.41 -5.71 -8.77
N TRP A 34 7.22 -4.51 -8.25
CA TRP A 34 6.58 -3.41 -8.97
C TRP A 34 7.42 -2.15 -8.96
N LYS A 35 7.26 -1.38 -10.05
CA LYS A 35 7.79 -0.05 -10.24
C LYS A 35 6.71 0.80 -10.90
N GLU A 36 6.33 1.89 -10.25
CA GLU A 36 5.27 2.81 -10.67
C GLU A 36 5.81 4.23 -10.67
N THR A 37 5.43 5.02 -11.66
CA THR A 37 5.64 6.47 -11.65
C THR A 37 4.33 7.13 -11.23
N LEU A 38 4.37 7.91 -10.17
CA LEU A 38 3.24 8.67 -9.63
C LEU A 38 3.46 10.14 -9.96
N HIS A 39 2.51 10.75 -10.67
CA HIS A 39 2.57 12.18 -11.01
C HIS A 39 1.97 12.99 -9.86
N THR A 40 2.79 13.75 -9.14
CA THR A 40 2.37 14.59 -8.02
C THR A 40 2.54 16.07 -8.37
N GLY A 41 2.05 16.97 -7.51
CA GLY A 41 2.29 18.41 -7.66
C GLY A 41 3.77 18.80 -7.53
N ASP A 42 4.58 17.96 -6.87
CA ASP A 42 6.02 18.15 -6.71
C ASP A 42 6.84 17.46 -7.82
N GLY A 43 6.16 16.84 -8.79
CA GLY A 43 6.76 16.15 -9.94
C GLY A 43 6.59 14.63 -9.93
N ASP A 44 7.42 13.94 -10.71
CA ASP A 44 7.35 12.49 -10.87
C ASP A 44 8.01 11.76 -9.70
N MET A 45 7.22 10.94 -9.00
CA MET A 45 7.66 10.11 -7.88
C MET A 45 7.71 8.63 -8.29
N LEU A 46 8.89 8.03 -8.16
CA LEU A 46 9.09 6.61 -8.38
C LEU A 46 8.72 5.81 -7.13
N ALA A 47 7.68 4.99 -7.23
CA ALA A 47 7.30 4.01 -6.21
C ALA A 47 7.80 2.62 -6.59
N THR A 48 8.48 1.94 -5.67
CA THR A 48 8.94 0.57 -5.86
C THR A 48 8.59 -0.29 -4.67
N GLY A 49 8.19 -1.54 -4.93
CA GLY A 49 7.82 -2.46 -3.87
C GLY A 49 7.38 -3.81 -4.42
N LYS A 50 6.51 -4.49 -3.68
CA LYS A 50 5.95 -5.77 -4.09
C LYS A 50 4.44 -5.80 -3.91
N TYR A 51 3.78 -6.44 -4.85
CA TYR A 51 2.40 -6.85 -4.72
C TYR A 51 2.28 -8.35 -4.49
N ARG A 52 1.19 -8.77 -3.86
CA ARG A 52 0.70 -10.14 -3.83
C ARG A 52 -0.81 -10.10 -3.97
N ASN A 53 -1.35 -10.71 -5.01
CA ASN A 53 -2.80 -10.76 -5.27
C ASN A 53 -3.44 -9.37 -5.32
N GLY A 54 -2.75 -8.40 -5.93
CA GLY A 54 -3.21 -7.01 -6.01
C GLY A 54 -2.89 -6.15 -4.79
N GLU A 55 -2.42 -6.73 -3.68
CA GLU A 55 -2.16 -6.01 -2.43
C GLU A 55 -0.69 -5.66 -2.22
N LYS A 56 -0.41 -4.42 -1.79
CA LYS A 56 0.95 -4.00 -1.42
C LYS A 56 1.44 -4.81 -0.22
N ILE A 57 2.62 -5.41 -0.34
CA ILE A 57 3.24 -6.18 0.75
C ILE A 57 4.68 -5.73 1.03
N GLY A 58 5.10 -5.88 2.30
CA GLY A 58 6.47 -5.62 2.70
C GLY A 58 6.85 -4.14 2.55
N LYS A 59 8.13 -3.89 2.24
CA LYS A 59 8.66 -2.53 2.10
C LYS A 59 8.35 -1.97 0.72
N TRP A 60 7.74 -0.79 0.73
CA TRP A 60 7.60 0.13 -0.38
C TRP A 60 8.52 1.33 -0.18
N THR A 61 9.00 1.90 -1.28
CA THR A 61 9.94 3.02 -1.30
C THR A 61 9.50 4.00 -2.37
N TYR A 62 9.44 5.28 -2.00
CA TYR A 62 9.00 6.37 -2.83
C TYR A 62 10.12 7.40 -2.93
N LYS A 63 10.47 7.78 -4.17
CA LYS A 63 11.59 8.67 -4.46
C LYS A 63 11.23 9.72 -5.48
N TYR A 64 11.75 10.93 -5.29
CA TYR A 64 11.83 11.95 -6.35
C TYR A 64 13.25 11.94 -6.90
N GLY A 65 13.44 11.44 -8.13
CA GLY A 65 14.78 11.13 -8.65
C GLY A 65 15.52 10.16 -7.71
N ASP A 66 16.71 10.53 -7.27
CA ASP A 66 17.50 9.73 -6.31
C ASP A 66 17.14 9.96 -4.84
N ARG A 67 16.37 11.02 -4.55
CA ARG A 67 16.02 11.44 -3.18
C ARG A 67 14.95 10.53 -2.60
N LEU A 68 15.27 9.90 -1.47
CA LEU A 68 14.29 9.14 -0.68
C LEU A 68 13.29 10.10 -0.03
N TYR A 69 12.02 9.98 -0.41
CA TYR A 69 10.94 10.75 0.17
C TYR A 69 10.23 9.98 1.28
N GLU A 70 9.92 8.71 1.04
CA GLU A 70 9.15 7.91 1.97
C GLU A 70 9.45 6.41 1.85
N THR A 71 9.31 5.70 2.97
CA THR A 71 9.16 4.25 2.97
C THR A 71 7.92 3.85 3.75
N GLU A 72 7.24 2.83 3.25
CA GLU A 72 6.12 2.20 3.94
C GLU A 72 6.39 0.71 4.11
N LYS A 73 6.03 0.15 5.26
CA LYS A 73 6.11 -1.30 5.49
C LYS A 73 4.72 -1.85 5.80
N PHE A 74 4.14 -2.53 4.82
CA PHE A 74 2.81 -3.14 4.92
C PHE A 74 2.86 -4.49 5.63
N LYS A 75 1.94 -4.69 6.58
CA LYS A 75 1.67 -5.95 7.28
C LYS A 75 0.17 -6.09 7.51
N LYS A 76 -0.49 -6.93 6.69
CA LYS A 76 -1.95 -7.11 6.69
C LYS A 76 -2.65 -5.74 6.56
N GLU A 77 -3.54 -5.40 7.49
CA GLU A 77 -4.32 -4.15 7.51
C GLU A 77 -3.56 -2.95 8.12
N THR A 78 -2.27 -3.10 8.40
CA THR A 78 -1.46 -2.03 8.99
C THR A 78 -0.24 -1.72 8.15
N SER A 79 0.22 -0.47 8.20
CA SER A 79 1.50 -0.06 7.64
C SER A 79 2.24 0.84 8.62
N VAL A 80 3.57 0.81 8.56
CA VAL A 80 4.43 1.80 9.22
C VAL A 80 5.06 2.66 8.15
N THR A 81 4.83 3.96 8.25
CA THR A 81 5.34 4.97 7.31
C THR A 81 6.49 5.73 7.95
N LYS A 82 7.53 5.97 7.16
CA LYS A 82 8.64 6.87 7.48
C LYS A 82 8.84 7.82 6.31
N SER A 83 8.64 9.11 6.55
CA SER A 83 8.88 10.16 5.56
C SER A 83 10.18 10.90 5.90
N TYR A 84 10.82 11.50 4.90
CA TYR A 84 12.16 12.09 5.02
C TYR A 84 12.19 13.51 4.49
N HIS A 85 12.97 14.37 5.14
CA HIS A 85 13.33 15.70 4.67
C HIS A 85 14.25 15.61 3.46
N SER A 86 14.44 16.75 2.77
CA SER A 86 15.35 16.84 1.62
C SER A 86 16.80 16.45 1.96
N ASN A 87 17.22 16.71 3.19
CA ASN A 87 18.53 16.36 3.74
C ASN A 87 18.65 14.87 4.16
N GLY A 88 17.61 14.05 3.93
CA GLY A 88 17.59 12.62 4.24
C GLY A 88 17.29 12.26 5.70
N ARG A 89 17.10 13.25 6.58
CA ARG A 89 16.67 13.01 7.97
C ARG A 89 15.19 12.67 8.03
N LEU A 90 14.79 11.92 9.06
CA LEU A 90 13.40 11.56 9.30
C LEU A 90 12.57 12.83 9.52
N SER A 91 11.48 12.99 8.77
CA SER A 91 10.52 14.10 8.94
C SER A 91 9.26 13.64 9.66
N ALA A 92 8.83 12.40 9.43
CA ALA A 92 7.68 11.83 10.09
C ALA A 92 7.79 10.32 10.25
N ILE A 93 7.18 9.79 11.31
CA ILE A 93 6.97 8.35 11.49
C ILE A 93 5.63 8.10 12.17
N GLY A 94 4.92 7.08 11.70
CA GLY A 94 3.68 6.65 12.32
C GLY A 94 3.11 5.39 11.70
N MET A 95 1.96 4.99 12.22
CA MET A 95 1.22 3.83 11.74
C MET A 95 -0.02 4.29 10.98
N SER A 96 -0.37 3.55 9.92
CA SER A 96 -1.66 3.64 9.27
C SER A 96 -2.39 2.30 9.41
N ARG A 97 -3.72 2.35 9.37
CA ARG A 97 -4.60 1.19 9.27
C ARG A 97 -5.49 1.33 8.06
N THR A 98 -6.04 0.21 7.60
CA THR A 98 -7.06 0.22 6.57
C THR A 98 -8.31 -0.51 7.03
N ASN A 99 -9.46 0.01 6.63
CA ASN A 99 -10.71 -0.73 6.64
C ASN A 99 -10.96 -1.22 5.21
N ILE A 100 -11.33 -2.49 5.10
CA ILE A 100 -11.72 -3.12 3.84
C ILE A 100 -13.23 -3.26 3.89
N THR A 101 -13.92 -2.55 3.02
CA THR A 101 -15.30 -2.90 2.66
C THR A 101 -15.29 -3.57 1.29
N ASP A 102 -16.41 -4.19 0.90
CA ASP A 102 -16.54 -4.83 -0.42
C ASP A 102 -16.35 -3.85 -1.59
N GLN A 103 -16.46 -2.53 -1.34
CA GLN A 103 -16.38 -1.49 -2.36
C GLN A 103 -15.12 -0.62 -2.24
N TYR A 104 -14.56 -0.44 -1.03
CA TYR A 104 -13.49 0.52 -0.81
C TYR A 104 -12.42 -0.01 0.15
N ARG A 105 -11.15 0.26 -0.21
CA ARG A 105 -10.01 0.16 0.70
C ARG A 105 -9.52 1.57 0.98
N ASN A 106 -9.70 2.04 2.20
CA ASN A 106 -9.19 3.35 2.62
C ASN A 106 -8.11 3.17 3.69
N TRP A 107 -6.95 3.78 3.49
CA TRP A 107 -5.86 3.81 4.47
C TRP A 107 -5.89 5.14 5.22
N TYR A 108 -5.85 5.08 6.55
CA TYR A 108 -5.89 6.26 7.40
C TYR A 108 -4.85 6.16 8.52
N LYS A 109 -4.34 7.32 8.96
CA LYS A 109 -3.40 7.42 10.07
C LYS A 109 -4.02 6.89 11.36
N TYR A 110 -3.24 6.16 12.14
CA TYR A 110 -3.67 5.57 13.41
C TYR A 110 -2.57 5.67 14.47
N GLY A 111 -2.96 5.86 15.73
CA GLY A 111 -2.03 6.00 16.83
C GLY A 111 -1.21 7.29 16.77
N VAL A 112 -0.12 7.30 17.53
CA VAL A 112 0.77 8.47 17.61
C VAL A 112 1.65 8.56 16.38
N TRP A 113 1.55 9.69 15.70
CA TRP A 113 2.48 10.13 14.67
C TRP A 113 3.44 11.15 15.24
N LYS A 114 4.74 10.95 15.00
CA LYS A 114 5.80 11.85 15.42
C LYS A 114 6.36 12.59 14.21
N TYR A 115 6.54 13.90 14.36
CA TYR A 115 7.04 14.79 13.33
C TYR A 115 8.29 15.50 13.84
N TYR A 116 9.30 15.58 12.99
CA TYR A 116 10.62 16.11 13.32
C TYR A 116 10.98 17.27 12.39
N ASP A 117 11.71 18.24 12.90
CA ASP A 117 12.26 19.32 12.08
C ASP A 117 13.48 18.85 11.24
N GLU A 118 14.03 19.72 10.41
CA GLU A 118 15.19 19.40 9.57
C GLU A 118 16.46 19.08 10.37
N SER A 119 16.54 19.51 11.63
CA SER A 119 17.62 19.16 12.56
C SER A 119 17.48 17.74 13.13
N GLY A 120 16.32 17.12 12.95
CA GLY A 120 15.95 15.83 13.53
C GLY A 120 15.38 15.92 14.94
N LYS A 121 15.08 17.12 15.43
CA LYS A 121 14.44 17.32 16.75
C LYS A 121 12.94 17.09 16.63
N LEU A 122 12.36 16.41 17.61
CA LEU A 122 10.92 16.19 17.68
C LEU A 122 10.21 17.55 17.78
N ALA A 123 9.41 17.87 16.77
CA ALA A 123 8.67 19.12 16.67
C ALA A 123 7.23 18.95 17.18
N LYS A 124 6.60 17.80 16.89
CA LYS A 124 5.19 17.55 17.23
C LYS A 124 4.88 16.07 17.34
N GLU A 125 3.94 15.73 18.21
CA GLU A 125 3.23 14.45 18.22
C GLU A 125 1.72 14.68 18.01
N ILE A 126 1.07 13.81 17.25
CA ILE A 126 -0.39 13.82 17.05
C ILE A 126 -0.91 12.40 17.22
N ASP A 127 -1.86 12.21 18.13
CA ASP A 127 -2.57 10.94 18.26
C ASP A 127 -3.82 10.92 17.37
N PHE A 128 -3.78 10.09 16.33
CA PHE A 128 -4.89 9.90 15.39
C PHE A 128 -5.88 8.82 15.83
N SER A 129 -5.73 8.22 17.02
CA SER A 129 -6.60 7.13 17.48
C SER A 129 -8.07 7.51 17.58
N LYS A 130 -8.39 8.77 17.94
CA LYS A 130 -9.78 9.25 18.01
C LYS A 130 -10.37 9.44 16.61
N ALA A 131 -9.67 10.17 15.73
CA ALA A 131 -10.09 10.39 14.35
C ALA A 131 -10.33 9.07 13.60
N ALA A 132 -9.44 8.09 13.78
CA ALA A 132 -9.59 6.75 13.23
C ALA A 132 -10.89 6.04 13.64
N LYS A 133 -11.35 6.23 14.88
CA LYS A 133 -12.63 5.65 15.37
C LYS A 133 -13.82 6.35 14.71
N GLU A 134 -13.75 7.66 14.54
CA GLU A 134 -14.81 8.45 13.88
C GLU A 134 -14.92 8.07 12.40
N THR A 135 -13.80 8.00 11.67
CA THR A 135 -13.76 7.53 10.28
C THR A 135 -14.37 6.13 10.13
N THR A 136 -14.10 5.22 11.07
CA THR A 136 -14.67 3.87 11.00
C THR A 136 -16.19 3.90 11.18
N LYS A 137 -16.71 4.69 12.13
CA LYS A 137 -18.16 4.84 12.34
C LYS A 137 -18.88 5.44 11.14
N GLU A 138 -18.30 6.44 10.49
CA GLU A 138 -18.88 7.07 9.30
C GLU A 138 -19.00 6.08 8.13
N VAL A 139 -17.98 5.26 7.92
CA VAL A 139 -17.99 4.20 6.90
C VAL A 139 -19.09 3.17 7.20
N ASP A 140 -19.21 2.72 8.45
CA ASP A 140 -20.24 1.76 8.85
C ASP A 140 -21.66 2.33 8.64
N GLN A 141 -21.87 3.61 8.97
CA GLN A 141 -23.15 4.29 8.77
C GLN A 141 -23.50 4.47 7.29
N ALA A 142 -22.53 4.86 6.46
CA ALA A 142 -22.72 5.02 5.02
C ALA A 142 -23.07 3.68 4.35
N GLY A 143 -22.37 2.60 4.70
CA GLY A 143 -22.65 1.26 4.19
C GLY A 143 -24.06 0.77 4.56
N ASN A 144 -24.50 0.99 5.81
CA ASN A 144 -25.87 0.65 6.21
C ASN A 144 -26.92 1.45 5.42
N LYS A 145 -26.70 2.76 5.22
CA LYS A 145 -27.64 3.60 4.45
C LYS A 145 -27.78 3.13 3.00
N GLU A 146 -26.67 2.83 2.33
CA GLU A 146 -26.70 2.31 0.95
C GLU A 146 -27.47 0.98 0.87
N LEU A 147 -27.26 0.09 1.84
CA LEU A 147 -27.95 -1.19 1.91
C LEU A 147 -29.47 -1.02 2.09
N GLN A 148 -29.90 -0.07 2.93
CA GLN A 148 -31.31 0.30 3.08
C GLN A 148 -31.91 0.88 1.79
N ASP A 149 -31.19 1.78 1.12
CA ASP A 149 -31.63 2.38 -0.15
C ASP A 149 -31.77 1.33 -1.26
N ASN A 150 -30.82 0.39 -1.34
CA ASN A 150 -30.88 -0.71 -2.29
C ASN A 150 -32.04 -1.66 -1.98
N MET A 151 -32.30 -1.98 -0.71
CA MET A 151 -33.46 -2.77 -0.30
C MET A 151 -34.79 -2.09 -0.69
N LYS A 152 -34.89 -0.77 -0.50
CA LYS A 152 -36.07 0.01 -0.91
C LYS A 152 -36.29 -0.03 -2.43
N LYS A 153 -35.21 0.08 -3.22
CA LYS A 153 -35.27 -0.04 -4.69
C LYS A 153 -35.76 -1.42 -5.13
N ILE A 154 -35.24 -2.49 -4.52
CA ILE A 154 -35.64 -3.88 -4.79
C ILE A 154 -37.13 -4.07 -4.48
N ASN A 155 -37.58 -3.67 -3.29
CA ASN A 155 -38.99 -3.80 -2.90
C ASN A 155 -39.94 -3.01 -3.82
N LYS A 156 -39.52 -1.83 -4.29
CA LYS A 156 -40.29 -1.06 -5.28
C LYS A 156 -40.37 -1.78 -6.62
N ALA A 157 -39.29 -2.41 -7.08
CA ALA A 157 -39.27 -3.17 -8.33
C ALA A 157 -40.14 -4.43 -8.25
N LEU A 158 -40.15 -5.12 -7.09
CA LEU A 158 -40.97 -6.31 -6.86
C LEU A 158 -42.47 -5.98 -6.73
N ASN A 159 -42.82 -4.87 -6.08
CA ASN A 159 -44.22 -4.50 -5.80
C ASN A 159 -44.82 -3.54 -6.85
N GLY A 160 -44.01 -2.96 -7.74
CA GLY A 160 -44.44 -2.03 -8.79
C GLY A 160 -44.78 -2.68 -10.12
N GLY A 161 -44.75 -4.01 -10.21
CA GLY A 161 -45.00 -4.82 -11.40
C GLY A 161 -46.38 -5.46 -11.49
N SER A 162 -47.40 -4.91 -10.81
CA SER A 162 -48.80 -5.30 -11.01
C SER A 162 -49.58 -4.09 -11.52
N ASN A 163 -49.71 -4.01 -12.85
CA ASN A 163 -50.83 -3.41 -13.57
C ASN A 163 -51.06 -4.21 -14.83
#